data_AF-A0A2S5CLJ3-F1
#
_entry.id   AF-A0A2S5CLJ3-F1
#
_cell.length_a   1.000
_cell.length_b   1.000
_cell.length_c   1.000
_cell.angle_alpha   90.00
_cell.angle_beta   90.00
_cell.angle_gamma   90.00
#
_symmetry.space_group_name_H-M   'P 1'
#
loop_
_entity.id
_entity.type
_entity.pdbx_description
1 polymer ?
#
loop_
_entity_poly.entity_id
_entity_poly.type
_entity_poly.pdbx_seq_one_letter_code
_entity_poly.pdbx_strand_id
1 'polypeptide(L)'
;MKFDPCYFITIANRAGVDLTRLGKNKIRITSHGKPVSDVWVAVAKKHKRKLLRHLPDDQVKRLQCDLFEVCRLDAGDYFKRKRH
;
A
#
# COMPACT_ATOMS: atom_id res chain seq x y z
N MET A 1 -10.54 8.60 -26.49
CA MET A 1 -10.32 9.07 -25.10
C MET A 1 -8.87 8.85 -24.69
N LYS A 2 -8.20 9.85 -24.10
CA LYS A 2 -6.85 9.69 -23.53
C LYS A 2 -6.98 9.06 -22.14
N PHE A 3 -6.16 8.05 -21.83
CA PHE A 3 -6.12 7.45 -20.50
C PHE A 3 -5.51 8.45 -19.50
N ASP A 4 -6.28 8.80 -18.46
CA ASP A 4 -5.84 9.63 -17.34
C ASP A 4 -5.50 8.75 -16.12
N PRO A 5 -4.21 8.66 -15.73
CA PRO A 5 -3.78 7.84 -14.61
C PRO A 5 -4.31 8.33 -13.25
N CYS A 6 -4.42 9.65 -13.03
CA CYS A 6 -4.90 10.21 -11.76
C CYS A 6 -6.39 9.93 -11.57
N TYR A 7 -7.16 10.09 -12.65
CA TYR A 7 -8.58 9.76 -12.65
C TYR A 7 -8.80 8.25 -12.39
N PHE A 8 -8.02 7.39 -13.05
CA PHE A 8 -8.09 5.94 -12.84
C PHE A 8 -7.79 5.54 -11.39
N ILE A 9 -6.73 6.09 -10.79
CA ILE A 9 -6.39 5.84 -9.37
C ILE A 9 -7.52 6.31 -8.45
N THR A 10 -8.11 7.47 -8.73
CA THR A 10 -9.22 8.01 -7.93
C THR A 10 -10.45 7.10 -7.96
N ILE A 11 -10.82 6.59 -9.14
CA ILE A 11 -11.94 5.65 -9.25
C ILE A 11 -11.61 4.33 -8.56
N ALA A 12 -10.39 3.81 -8.72
CA ALA A 12 -9.97 2.58 -8.06
C ALA A 12 -10.12 2.70 -6.53
N ASN A 13 -9.60 3.79 -5.95
CA ASN A 13 -9.72 4.05 -4.51
C ASN A 13 -11.19 4.14 -4.06
N ARG A 14 -12.05 4.82 -4.84
CA ARG A 14 -13.50 4.88 -4.58
C ARG A 14 -14.18 3.52 -4.65
N ALA A 15 -13.68 2.62 -5.50
CA ALA A 15 -14.14 1.24 -5.61
C ALA A 15 -13.56 0.33 -4.51
N GLY A 16 -12.75 0.86 -3.60
CA GLY A 16 -12.07 0.09 -2.55
C GLY A 16 -10.87 -0.70 -3.07
N VAL A 17 -10.27 -0.27 -4.18
CA VAL A 17 -9.09 -0.87 -4.82
C VAL A 17 -7.91 0.09 -4.71
N ASP A 18 -6.89 -0.33 -3.98
CA ASP A 18 -5.65 0.42 -3.79
C ASP A 18 -4.61 0.00 -4.84
N LEU A 19 -3.98 0.97 -5.50
CA LEU A 19 -2.80 0.77 -6.33
C LEU A 19 -1.56 1.35 -5.65
N THR A 20 -0.50 0.55 -5.55
CA THR A 20 0.77 0.94 -4.93
C THR A 20 1.95 0.58 -5.83
N ARG A 21 3.00 1.40 -5.81
CA ARG A 21 4.24 1.12 -6.55
C ARG A 21 5.17 0.25 -5.71
N LEU A 22 5.44 -0.98 -6.18
CA LEU A 22 6.45 -1.87 -5.63
C LEU A 22 7.79 -1.68 -6.37
N GLY A 23 8.68 -0.87 -5.80
CA GLY A 23 9.98 -0.58 -6.38
C GLY A 23 9.89 0.10 -7.76
N LYS A 24 10.89 -0.08 -8.62
CA LYS A 24 10.98 0.70 -9.87
C LYS A 24 9.93 0.35 -10.93
N ASN A 25 9.52 -0.93 -11.00
CA ASN A 25 8.80 -1.47 -12.16
C ASN A 25 7.61 -2.38 -11.82
N LYS A 26 7.18 -2.48 -10.57
CA LYS A 26 6.03 -3.32 -10.19
C LYS A 26 4.91 -2.46 -9.60
N ILE A 27 3.68 -2.88 -9.85
CA ILE A 27 2.47 -2.29 -9.26
C ILE A 27 1.81 -3.40 -8.49
N ARG A 28 1.45 -3.14 -7.24
CA ARG A 28 0.59 -3.99 -6.43
C ARG A 28 -0.81 -3.41 -6.47
N ILE A 29 -1.79 -4.29 -6.63
CA ILE A 29 -3.21 -3.95 -6.60
C ILE A 29 -3.79 -4.72 -5.43
N THR A 30 -4.35 -4.01 -4.46
CA THR A 30 -4.98 -4.56 -3.26
C THR A 30 -6.42 -4.09 -3.19
N SER A 31 -7.27 -4.82 -2.49
CA SER A 31 -8.68 -4.45 -2.31
C SER A 31 -9.07 -4.71 -0.86
N HIS A 32 -9.94 -3.86 -0.31
CA HIS A 32 -10.38 -3.92 1.09
C HIS A 32 -11.46 -5.00 1.27
N GLY A 33 -11.05 -6.28 1.26
CA GLY A 33 -11.93 -7.41 1.56
C GLY A 33 -12.81 -7.90 0.41
N LYS A 34 -12.64 -7.35 -0.81
CA LYS A 34 -13.30 -7.83 -2.03
C LYS A 34 -12.28 -8.39 -3.03
N PRO A 35 -12.63 -9.42 -3.83
CA PRO A 35 -11.76 -9.85 -4.93
C PRO A 35 -11.55 -8.69 -5.91
N VAL A 36 -10.29 -8.48 -6.32
CA VAL A 36 -9.94 -7.48 -7.34
C VAL A 36 -10.51 -7.95 -8.68
N SER A 37 -11.39 -7.17 -9.29
CA SER A 37 -11.90 -7.47 -10.64
C SER A 37 -10.76 -7.49 -11.66
N ASP A 38 -10.78 -8.46 -12.58
CA ASP A 38 -9.82 -8.60 -13.67
C ASP A 38 -9.72 -7.35 -14.56
N VAL A 39 -10.77 -6.54 -14.61
CA VAL A 39 -10.80 -5.27 -15.34
C VAL A 39 -9.73 -4.32 -14.81
N TRP A 40 -9.57 -4.22 -13.48
CA TRP A 40 -8.54 -3.37 -12.86
C TRP A 40 -7.15 -3.83 -13.23
N VAL A 41 -6.93 -5.14 -13.21
CA VAL A 41 -5.64 -5.76 -13.56
C VAL A 41 -5.32 -5.54 -15.03
N ALA A 42 -6.30 -5.72 -15.93
CA ALA A 42 -6.13 -5.55 -17.37
C ALA A 42 -5.75 -4.10 -17.73
N VAL A 43 -6.48 -3.12 -17.16
CA VAL A 43 -6.20 -1.69 -17.39
C VAL A 43 -4.85 -1.29 -16.80
N ALA A 44 -4.53 -1.76 -15.58
CA ALA A 44 -3.25 -1.51 -14.95
C ALA A 44 -2.06 -2.09 -15.74
N LYS A 45 -2.21 -3.30 -16.32
CA LYS A 45 -1.20 -3.89 -17.20
C LYS A 45 -1.01 -3.05 -18.48
N LYS A 46 -2.09 -2.66 -19.14
CA LYS A 46 -2.06 -1.86 -20.38
C LYS A 46 -1.39 -0.49 -20.20
N HIS A 47 -1.61 0.15 -19.04
CA HIS A 47 -1.12 1.50 -18.77
C HIS A 47 -0.06 1.59 -17.68
N LYS A 48 0.62 0.47 -17.38
CA LYS A 48 1.62 0.32 -16.30
C LYS A 48 2.65 1.45 -16.24
N ARG A 49 3.30 1.77 -17.37
CA ARG A 49 4.34 2.81 -17.44
C ARG A 49 3.81 4.20 -17.06
N LYS A 50 2.57 4.51 -17.41
CA LYS A 50 1.92 5.78 -17.06
C LYS A 50 1.59 5.79 -15.57
N LEU A 51 1.00 4.72 -15.06
CA LEU A 51 0.63 4.59 -13.64
C LEU A 51 1.84 4.70 -12.70
N LEU A 52 2.98 4.07 -13.04
CA LEU A 52 4.20 4.12 -12.21
C LEU A 52 4.71 5.55 -11.91
N ARG A 53 4.38 6.54 -12.76
CA ARG A 53 4.76 7.95 -12.56
C ARG A 53 3.89 8.67 -11.53
N HIS A 54 2.69 8.17 -11.29
CA HIS A 54 1.68 8.81 -10.43
C HIS A 54 1.37 8.03 -9.16
N LEU A 55 1.84 6.78 -9.06
CA LEU A 55 1.64 5.96 -7.87
C LEU A 55 2.63 6.35 -6.77
N PRO A 56 2.17 6.46 -5.51
CA PRO A 56 3.05 6.65 -4.37
C PRO A 56 3.97 5.44 -4.22
N ASP A 57 5.21 5.69 -3.79
CA ASP A 57 6.13 4.62 -3.42
C ASP A 57 5.60 3.90 -2.18
N ASP A 58 5.52 2.57 -2.21
CA ASP A 58 5.03 1.75 -1.10
C ASP A 58 5.89 1.91 0.16
N GLN A 59 7.09 2.50 0.04
CA GLN A 59 7.94 2.90 1.17
C GLN A 59 7.26 3.88 2.13
N VAL A 60 6.35 4.74 1.64
CA VAL A 60 5.64 5.71 2.50
C VAL A 60 4.63 5.01 3.42
N LYS A 61 4.01 3.90 2.97
CA LYS A 61 3.12 3.08 3.84
C LYS A 61 3.91 2.30 4.90
N ARG A 62 5.14 1.85 4.61
CA ARG A 62 6.03 1.28 5.63
C ARG A 62 6.33 2.29 6.75
N LEU A 63 6.70 3.52 6.38
CA LEU A 63 6.95 4.60 7.34
C LEU A 63 5.71 4.99 8.16
N GLN A 64 4.51 4.93 7.59
CA GLN A 64 3.27 5.19 8.34
C GLN A 64 2.90 4.07 9.31
N CYS A 65 3.20 2.80 9.00
CA CYS A 65 3.04 1.71 9.97
C CYS A 65 4.04 1.84 11.13
N ASP A 66 5.27 2.30 10.87
CA ASP A 66 6.29 2.48 11.91
C ASP A 66 5.95 3.63 12.89
N LEU A 67 5.19 4.64 12.44
CA LEU A 67 4.68 5.73 13.31
C LEU A 67 3.59 5.27 14.30
N PHE A 68 2.96 4.12 14.05
CA PHE A 68 1.98 3.50 14.94
C PHE A 68 2.40 2.09 15.36
N GLU A 69 3.68 1.74 15.25
CA GLU A 69 4.21 0.56 15.90
C GLU A 69 4.09 0.81 17.40
N VAL A 70 2.96 0.33 17.92
CA VAL A 70 2.62 0.26 19.32
C VAL A 70 3.89 -0.13 20.06
N CYS A 71 4.29 0.69 21.02
CA CYS A 71 5.21 0.30 22.07
C CYS A 71 4.67 -0.96 22.76
N ARG A 72 4.87 -2.13 22.17
CA ARG A 72 5.08 -3.35 22.92
C ARG A 72 6.51 -3.24 23.41
N LEU A 73 6.67 -2.44 24.46
CA LEU A 73 7.63 -2.79 25.48
C LEU A 73 7.32 -4.23 25.84
N ASP A 74 8.25 -5.12 25.52
CA ASP A 74 8.24 -6.47 26.03
C ASP A 74 7.99 -6.40 27.53
N ALA A 75 6.79 -6.81 27.95
CA ALA A 75 6.40 -6.97 29.35
C ALA A 75 7.11 -8.21 29.95
N GLY A 76 8.43 -8.29 29.76
CA GLY A 76 9.26 -9.43 30.12
C GLY A 76 10.47 -9.10 30.99
N ASP A 77 10.99 -7.86 30.99
CA ASP A 77 12.28 -7.56 31.65
C ASP A 77 12.22 -6.52 32.79
N TYR A 78 11.04 -6.20 33.32
CA TYR A 78 10.92 -5.25 34.44
C TYR A 78 11.00 -5.88 35.85
N PHE A 79 11.28 -7.18 35.97
CA PHE A 79 11.28 -7.87 37.28
C PHE A 79 12.52 -8.76 37.52
N LYS A 80 13.74 -8.27 37.28
CA LYS A 80 14.96 -8.93 37.78
C LYS A 80 16.05 -7.97 38.26
N ARG A 81 15.70 -6.89 38.98
CA ARG A 81 16.66 -6.21 39.86
C ARG A 81 16.00 -5.62 41.09
N LYS A 82 15.53 -6.47 42.01
CA LYS A 82 15.53 -6.21 43.47
C LYS A 82 15.15 -7.50 44.18
N ARG A 83 16.14 -8.21 44.71
CA ARG A 83 16.08 -8.84 46.04
C ARG A 83 17.46 -9.44 46.36
N HIS A 84 18.02 -8.90 47.44
CA HIS A 84 19.14 -9.35 48.26
C HIS A 84 20.54 -9.40 47.62
#